data_AF-A0A1V6ADV1-F1
#
_entry.id   AF-A0A1V6ADV1-F1
#
_cell.length_a   1.000
_cell.length_b   1.000
_cell.length_c   1.000
_cell.angle_alpha   90.00
_cell.angle_beta   90.00
_cell.angle_gamma   90.00
#
_symmetry.space_group_name_H-M   'P 1'
#
loop_
_entity.id
_entity.type
_entity.pdbx_description
1 polymer ?
#
loop_
_entity_poly.entity_id
_entity_poly.type
_entity_poly.pdbx_seq_one_letter_code
_entity_poly.pdbx_strand_id
1 'polypeptide(L)'
;MDKKDIIRILKSETGLNTLFKITIEGGERDVMIKDVQINPLTDEVIHADLIQIDMNKVIRVEVPIELVGEAVGVKAEGGFIDFMTRALMIECLPAMIPEHLIVDVSGLRLHQSIKVSEVVLPEGVKLITEPGAVVALVQVPHEEKAEAAPAVEEEVEAAAAAPAEPEVIKKERAEKPEPEK
;
A
#
# COMPACT_ATOMS: atom_id res chain seq x y z
N MET A 1 -18.88 -23.82 0.35
CA MET A 1 -18.55 -22.43 0.73
C MET A 1 -18.92 -21.57 -0.45
N ASP A 2 -19.70 -20.53 -0.19
CA ASP A 2 -20.18 -19.61 -1.19
C ASP A 2 -19.32 -18.34 -1.21
N LYS A 3 -19.34 -17.59 -2.31
CA LYS A 3 -18.57 -16.33 -2.44
C LYS A 3 -18.88 -15.32 -1.32
N LYS A 4 -20.08 -15.38 -0.72
CA LYS A 4 -20.48 -14.57 0.43
C LYS A 4 -19.78 -14.97 1.73
N ASP A 5 -19.45 -16.25 1.92
CA ASP A 5 -18.74 -16.73 3.12
C ASP A 5 -17.29 -16.21 3.10
N ILE A 6 -16.63 -16.28 1.94
CA ILE A 6 -15.25 -15.78 1.75
C ILE A 6 -15.20 -14.27 2.02
N ILE A 7 -16.16 -13.50 1.48
CA ILE A 7 -16.26 -12.05 1.73
C ILE A 7 -16.53 -11.76 3.22
N ARG A 8 -17.27 -12.61 3.93
CA ARG A 8 -17.52 -12.44 5.38
C ARG A 8 -16.28 -12.77 6.21
N ILE A 9 -15.54 -13.81 5.87
CA ILE A 9 -14.27 -14.18 6.52
C ILE A 9 -13.24 -13.05 6.30
N LEU A 10 -13.09 -12.59 5.06
CA LEU A 10 -12.17 -11.49 4.72
C LEU A 10 -12.51 -10.16 5.42
N LYS A 11 -13.78 -9.94 5.78
CA LYS A 11 -14.28 -8.77 6.53
C LYS A 11 -14.47 -9.04 8.03
N SER A 12 -13.95 -10.15 8.55
CA SER A 12 -13.82 -10.41 10.00
C SER A 12 -12.51 -9.80 10.51
N GLU A 13 -12.39 -9.57 11.81
CA GLU A 13 -11.24 -8.89 12.43
C GLU A 13 -9.89 -9.58 12.11
N THR A 14 -9.85 -10.92 12.08
CA THR A 14 -8.67 -11.70 11.68
C THR A 14 -8.30 -11.61 10.18
N GLY A 15 -9.20 -11.12 9.33
CA GLY A 15 -9.01 -10.97 7.88
C GLY A 15 -8.54 -12.24 7.17
N LEU A 16 -7.48 -12.11 6.34
CA LEU A 16 -6.85 -13.23 5.61
C LEU A 16 -6.34 -14.34 6.54
N ASN A 17 -5.91 -13.98 7.76
CA ASN A 17 -5.29 -14.90 8.71
C ASN A 17 -6.30 -15.77 9.50
N THR A 18 -7.60 -15.65 9.18
CA THR A 18 -8.65 -16.49 9.79
C THR A 18 -8.42 -17.97 9.51
N LEU A 19 -8.35 -18.79 10.57
CA LEU A 19 -8.36 -20.25 10.47
C LEU A 19 -9.79 -20.78 10.42
N PHE A 20 -10.09 -21.68 9.50
CA PHE A 20 -11.39 -22.35 9.43
C PHE A 20 -11.27 -23.80 8.97
N LYS A 21 -12.28 -24.62 9.32
CA LYS A 21 -12.38 -25.99 8.83
C LYS A 21 -13.17 -26.03 7.53
N ILE A 22 -12.64 -26.72 6.52
CA ILE A 22 -13.37 -27.08 5.31
C ILE A 22 -13.68 -28.58 5.32
N THR A 23 -14.95 -28.93 5.11
CA THR A 23 -15.38 -30.32 4.91
C THR A 23 -15.30 -30.65 3.42
N ILE A 24 -14.50 -31.66 3.08
CA ILE A 24 -14.39 -32.24 1.74
C ILE A 24 -14.81 -33.72 1.86
N GLU A 25 -15.16 -34.40 0.77
CA GLU A 25 -15.61 -35.82 0.77
C GLU A 25 -14.61 -36.82 1.39
N GLY A 26 -13.39 -36.39 1.72
CA GLY A 26 -12.38 -37.15 2.48
C GLY A 26 -12.15 -36.70 3.93
N GLY A 27 -13.03 -35.87 4.51
CA GLY A 27 -12.98 -35.41 5.91
C GLY A 27 -12.84 -33.89 6.09
N GLU A 28 -12.83 -33.46 7.34
CA GLU A 28 -12.54 -32.06 7.72
C GLU A 28 -11.04 -31.77 7.66
N ARG A 29 -10.66 -30.56 7.23
CA ARG A 29 -9.28 -30.06 7.28
C ARG A 29 -9.23 -28.62 7.73
N ASP A 30 -8.28 -28.29 8.59
CA ASP A 30 -7.94 -26.92 8.96
C ASP A 30 -7.21 -26.24 7.80
N VAL A 31 -7.75 -25.11 7.37
CA VAL A 31 -7.26 -24.31 6.24
C VAL A 31 -7.21 -22.83 6.59
N MET A 32 -6.38 -22.10 5.85
CA MET A 32 -6.20 -20.65 5.89
C MET A 32 -6.31 -20.11 4.46
N ILE A 33 -6.79 -18.88 4.31
CA ILE A 33 -6.74 -18.14 3.05
C ILE A 33 -5.31 -17.59 2.87
N LYS A 34 -4.70 -17.86 1.70
CA LYS A 34 -3.37 -17.34 1.34
C LYS A 34 -3.44 -16.15 0.38
N ASP A 35 -4.43 -16.13 -0.51
CA ASP A 35 -4.66 -15.06 -1.49
C ASP A 35 -6.15 -15.02 -1.87
N VAL A 36 -6.68 -13.85 -2.23
CA VAL A 36 -8.05 -13.66 -2.73
C VAL A 36 -8.04 -12.65 -3.87
N GLN A 37 -8.45 -13.11 -5.06
CA GLN A 37 -8.57 -12.26 -6.22
C GLN A 37 -9.98 -11.69 -6.28
N ILE A 38 -10.10 -10.37 -6.13
CA ILE A 38 -11.37 -9.62 -6.17
C ILE A 38 -11.43 -8.84 -7.49
N ASN A 39 -12.59 -8.82 -8.14
CA ASN A 39 -12.83 -7.98 -9.30
C ASN A 39 -12.94 -6.50 -8.90
N PRO A 40 -12.03 -5.60 -9.34
CA PRO A 40 -12.03 -4.20 -8.93
C PRO A 40 -13.19 -3.36 -9.50
N LEU A 41 -14.03 -3.93 -10.38
CA LEU A 41 -15.23 -3.29 -10.94
C LEU A 41 -16.54 -3.78 -10.31
N THR A 42 -16.56 -4.96 -9.69
CA THR A 42 -17.80 -5.59 -9.17
C THR A 42 -17.73 -6.07 -7.72
N ASP A 43 -16.58 -5.92 -7.05
CA ASP A 43 -16.30 -6.42 -5.69
C ASP A 43 -16.53 -7.94 -5.50
N GLU A 44 -16.62 -8.71 -6.60
CA GLU A 44 -16.82 -10.15 -6.56
C GLU A 44 -15.50 -10.91 -6.46
N VAL A 45 -15.45 -11.90 -5.57
CA VAL A 45 -14.34 -12.87 -5.48
C VAL A 45 -14.32 -13.75 -6.73
N ILE A 46 -13.22 -13.71 -7.45
CA ILE A 46 -12.91 -14.50 -8.65
C ILE A 46 -12.23 -15.82 -8.25
N HIS A 47 -11.23 -15.75 -7.37
CA HIS A 47 -10.43 -16.89 -6.91
C HIS A 47 -10.05 -16.71 -5.44
N ALA A 48 -9.81 -17.82 -4.74
CA ALA A 48 -9.27 -17.83 -3.39
C ALA A 48 -8.31 -19.01 -3.21
N ASP A 49 -7.04 -18.72 -2.90
CA ASP A 49 -6.05 -19.73 -2.57
C ASP A 49 -6.27 -20.21 -1.14
N LEU A 50 -6.59 -21.50 -0.95
CA LEU A 50 -6.65 -22.13 0.37
C LEU A 50 -5.41 -23.00 0.60
N ILE A 51 -4.74 -22.79 1.74
CA ILE A 51 -3.65 -23.65 2.19
C ILE A 51 -4.11 -24.51 3.37
N GLN A 52 -3.79 -25.80 3.34
CA GLN A 52 -3.94 -26.67 4.50
C GLN A 52 -2.81 -26.39 5.48
N ILE A 53 -3.14 -26.20 6.76
CA ILE A 53 -2.18 -25.93 7.82
C ILE A 53 -2.06 -27.11 8.79
N ASP A 54 -0.83 -27.39 9.23
CA ASP A 54 -0.57 -28.30 10.34
C ASP A 54 -0.33 -27.49 11.61
N MET A 55 -1.19 -27.66 12.64
CA MET A 55 -1.12 -26.91 13.91
C MET A 55 0.24 -27.01 14.65
N ASN A 56 1.06 -28.01 14.31
CA ASN A 56 2.37 -28.26 14.91
C ASN A 56 3.57 -27.75 14.07
N LYS A 57 3.33 -27.10 12.92
CA LYS A 57 4.39 -26.52 12.08
C LYS A 57 4.38 -25.01 12.19
N VAL A 58 5.57 -24.40 12.15
CA VAL A 58 5.68 -22.95 11.93
C VAL A 58 5.21 -22.61 10.52
N ILE A 59 4.42 -21.54 10.41
CA ILE A 59 3.97 -20.98 9.13
C ILE A 59 4.47 -19.55 9.00
N ARG A 60 4.48 -19.05 7.76
CA ARG A 60 4.84 -17.67 7.45
C ARG A 60 3.60 -16.96 6.97
N VAL A 61 3.22 -15.91 7.68
CA VAL A 61 2.01 -15.13 7.43
C VAL A 61 2.34 -13.65 7.41
N GLU A 62 1.54 -12.91 6.66
CA GLU A 62 1.60 -11.46 6.60
C GLU A 62 0.51 -10.90 7.52
N VAL A 63 0.91 -10.13 8.54
CA VAL A 63 -0.02 -9.56 9.54
C VAL A 63 -0.11 -8.06 9.31
N PRO A 64 -1.33 -7.48 9.14
CA PRO A 64 -1.51 -6.05 9.00
C PRO A 64 -1.10 -5.29 10.27
N ILE A 65 -0.57 -4.10 10.08
CA ILE A 65 -0.21 -3.17 11.15
C ILE A 65 -1.38 -2.19 11.36
N GLU A 66 -1.74 -1.94 12.61
CA GLU A 66 -2.75 -0.96 12.99
C GLU A 66 -2.08 0.18 13.77
N LEU A 67 -2.25 1.42 13.27
CA LEU A 67 -1.66 2.62 13.88
C LEU A 67 -2.61 3.16 14.95
N VAL A 68 -2.14 3.21 16.19
CA VAL A 68 -2.90 3.69 17.35
C VAL A 68 -2.39 5.06 17.79
N GLY A 69 -3.33 5.94 18.13
CA GLY A 69 -3.05 7.32 18.50
C GLY A 69 -2.91 8.26 17.30
N GLU A 70 -2.68 9.54 17.59
CA GLU A 70 -2.58 10.59 16.57
C GLU A 70 -1.27 11.34 16.78
N ALA A 71 -0.34 11.24 15.83
CA ALA A 71 0.99 11.82 15.91
C ALA A 71 0.95 13.34 16.14
N VAL A 72 1.78 13.83 17.07
CA VAL A 72 1.92 15.27 17.35
C VAL A 72 2.30 16.07 16.10
N GLY A 73 3.14 15.52 15.22
CA GLY A 73 3.51 16.16 13.96
C GLY A 73 2.34 16.39 12.99
N VAL A 74 1.27 15.58 13.07
CA VAL A 74 0.04 15.82 12.30
C VAL A 74 -0.78 16.95 12.94
N LYS A 75 -1.01 16.85 14.26
CA LYS A 75 -1.89 17.78 15.00
C LYS A 75 -1.33 19.19 15.18
N ALA A 76 -0.03 19.31 15.44
CA ALA A 76 0.61 20.57 15.82
C ALA A 76 1.42 21.20 14.67
N GLU A 77 1.92 20.39 13.74
CA GLU A 77 2.85 20.82 12.68
C GLU A 77 2.26 20.65 11.26
N GLY A 78 1.00 20.17 11.14
CA GLY A 78 0.29 20.03 9.87
C GLY A 78 0.80 18.90 8.96
N GLY A 79 1.66 18.01 9.48
CA GLY A 79 2.19 16.87 8.75
C GLY A 79 1.14 15.82 8.36
N PHE A 80 1.52 14.89 7.49
CA PHE A 80 0.77 13.67 7.23
C PHE A 80 1.61 12.43 7.61
N ILE A 81 0.93 11.33 7.94
CA ILE A 81 1.59 10.04 8.14
C ILE A 81 1.66 9.33 6.79
N ASP A 82 2.87 9.11 6.29
CA ASP A 82 3.13 8.12 5.27
C ASP A 82 3.29 6.73 5.93
N PHE A 83 2.69 5.71 5.31
CA PHE A 83 2.58 4.37 5.87
C PHE A 83 3.15 3.36 4.88
N MET A 84 4.49 3.32 4.85
CA MET A 84 5.32 2.58 3.89
C MET A 84 5.11 1.07 3.99
N THR A 85 5.10 0.52 5.20
CA THR A 85 4.98 -0.92 5.44
C THR A 85 3.68 -1.19 6.19
N ARG A 86 2.65 -1.64 5.44
CA ARG A 86 1.29 -1.84 5.98
C ARG A 86 1.08 -3.20 6.66
N ALA A 87 1.96 -4.16 6.42
CA ALA A 87 1.92 -5.49 7.00
C ALA A 87 3.35 -6.05 7.14
N LEU A 88 3.55 -6.97 8.10
CA LEU A 88 4.85 -7.58 8.37
C LEU A 88 4.81 -9.09 8.17
N MET A 89 5.88 -9.64 7.60
CA MET A 89 6.05 -11.08 7.47
C MET A 89 6.63 -11.65 8.76
N ILE A 90 5.85 -12.53 9.38
CA ILE A 90 6.21 -13.18 10.64
C ILE A 90 6.26 -14.70 10.50
N GLU A 91 7.08 -15.35 11.33
CA GLU A 91 7.10 -16.80 11.53
C GLU A 91 6.48 -17.11 12.91
N CYS A 92 5.38 -17.85 12.93
CA CYS A 92 4.64 -18.21 14.14
C CYS A 92 3.97 -19.59 14.01
N LEU A 93 3.40 -20.11 15.09
CA LEU A 93 2.51 -21.28 15.04
C LEU A 93 1.08 -20.84 14.70
N PRO A 94 0.26 -21.65 14.00
CA PRO A 94 -1.11 -21.29 13.65
C PRO A 94 -2.00 -20.88 14.84
N ALA A 95 -1.73 -21.41 16.03
CA ALA A 95 -2.46 -21.07 17.27
C ALA A 95 -2.01 -19.75 17.93
N MET A 96 -1.01 -19.05 17.38
CA MET A 96 -0.38 -17.84 17.92
C MET A 96 -0.23 -16.74 16.86
N ILE A 97 -1.13 -16.70 15.87
CA ILE A 97 -1.16 -15.64 14.87
C ILE A 97 -1.88 -14.42 15.47
N PRO A 98 -1.24 -13.25 15.58
CA PRO A 98 -1.94 -12.01 15.92
C PRO A 98 -2.76 -11.51 14.74
N GLU A 99 -3.93 -10.94 15.04
CA GLU A 99 -4.84 -10.39 14.03
C GLU A 99 -4.27 -9.09 13.44
N HIS A 100 -3.80 -8.19 14.31
CA HIS A 100 -3.19 -6.90 13.99
C HIS A 100 -1.94 -6.67 14.83
N LEU A 101 -0.96 -5.94 14.29
CA LEU A 101 0.22 -5.47 15.03
C LEU A 101 0.03 -4.00 15.40
N ILE A 102 -0.18 -3.73 16.70
CA ILE A 102 -0.42 -2.37 17.22
C ILE A 102 0.88 -1.56 17.23
N VAL A 103 0.85 -0.36 16.65
CA VAL A 103 1.97 0.60 16.65
C VAL A 103 1.48 1.97 17.12
N ASP A 104 2.00 2.44 18.25
CA ASP A 104 1.68 3.77 18.79
C ASP A 104 2.45 4.86 18.04
N VAL A 105 1.73 5.72 17.31
CA VAL A 105 2.30 6.85 16.56
C VAL A 105 2.25 8.18 17.33
N SER A 106 1.66 8.23 18.52
CA SER A 106 1.35 9.46 19.26
C SER A 106 2.59 10.33 19.52
N GLY A 107 3.74 9.70 19.78
CA GLY A 107 5.00 10.38 20.08
C GLY A 107 5.68 11.06 18.88
N LEU A 108 5.26 10.77 17.64
CA LEU A 108 6.00 11.19 16.44
C LEU A 108 5.84 12.69 16.15
N ARG A 109 6.96 13.29 15.74
CA ARG A 109 7.09 14.66 15.22
C ARG A 109 7.44 14.63 13.73
N LEU A 110 7.43 15.77 13.05
CA LEU A 110 7.90 15.87 11.66
C LEU A 110 9.27 15.20 11.45
N HIS A 111 9.40 14.47 10.34
CA HIS A 111 10.59 13.71 9.92
C HIS A 111 11.01 12.55 10.84
N GLN A 112 10.22 12.18 11.85
CA GLN A 112 10.44 10.94 12.62
C GLN A 112 9.73 9.75 11.98
N SER A 113 10.34 8.57 12.11
CA SER A 113 9.81 7.30 11.61
C SER A 113 9.95 6.20 12.66
N ILE A 114 8.98 5.29 12.69
CA ILE A 114 9.02 4.06 13.48
C ILE A 114 9.60 2.95 12.62
N LYS A 115 10.51 2.15 13.20
CA LYS A 115 11.10 0.98 12.54
C LYS A 115 10.39 -0.31 12.94
N VAL A 116 10.53 -1.33 12.12
CA VAL A 116 10.03 -2.70 12.42
C VAL A 116 10.59 -3.24 13.75
N SER A 117 11.79 -2.83 14.16
CA SER A 117 12.37 -3.17 15.49
C SER A 117 11.63 -2.60 16.70
N GLU A 118 10.82 -1.55 16.51
CA GLU A 118 10.16 -0.77 17.57
C GLU A 118 8.67 -1.16 17.72
N VAL A 119 8.20 -2.11 16.91
CA VAL A 119 6.83 -2.66 16.95
C VAL A 119 6.69 -3.64 18.13
N VAL A 120 5.54 -3.58 18.82
CA VAL A 120 5.22 -4.52 19.92
C VAL A 120 4.90 -5.90 19.35
N LEU A 121 5.80 -6.86 19.55
CA LEU A 121 5.60 -8.24 19.14
C LEU A 121 4.91 -9.05 20.26
N PRO A 122 3.81 -9.77 19.97
CA PRO A 122 3.20 -10.69 20.93
C PRO A 122 4.01 -11.99 21.07
N GLU A 123 3.72 -12.76 22.13
CA GLU A 123 4.51 -13.93 22.51
C GLU A 123 4.53 -15.03 21.41
N GLY A 124 5.70 -15.62 21.19
CA GLY A 124 5.89 -16.72 20.22
C GLY A 124 6.09 -16.29 18.76
N VAL A 125 5.99 -15.00 18.44
CA VAL A 125 6.20 -14.45 17.10
C VAL A 125 7.68 -14.17 16.82
N LYS A 126 8.18 -14.55 15.63
CA LYS A 126 9.46 -14.07 15.08
C LYS A 126 9.23 -13.16 13.88
N LEU A 127 9.95 -12.05 13.80
CA LEU A 127 10.03 -11.26 12.56
C LEU A 127 10.88 -11.96 11.49
N ILE A 128 10.43 -11.88 10.24
CA ILE A 128 11.25 -12.18 9.04
C ILE A 128 11.60 -10.88 8.30
N THR A 129 10.69 -9.90 8.27
CA THR A 129 10.93 -8.56 7.69
C THR A 129 12.15 -7.89 8.32
N GLU A 130 12.92 -7.15 7.51
CA GLU A 130 14.15 -6.51 7.97
C GLU A 130 13.91 -5.54 9.15
N PRO A 131 14.67 -5.65 10.25
CA PRO A 131 14.45 -4.86 11.47
C PRO A 131 14.64 -3.35 11.28
N GLY A 132 15.37 -2.93 10.23
CA GLY A 132 15.61 -1.54 9.88
C GLY A 132 14.57 -0.91 8.94
N ALA A 133 13.60 -1.68 8.44
CA ALA A 133 12.55 -1.16 7.57
C ALA A 133 11.65 -0.15 8.32
N VAL A 134 11.18 0.87 7.60
CA VAL A 134 10.27 1.90 8.15
C VAL A 134 8.83 1.42 8.06
N VAL A 135 8.12 1.48 9.17
CA VAL A 135 6.68 1.20 9.27
C VAL A 135 5.89 2.43 8.85
N ALA A 136 6.05 3.52 9.60
CA ALA A 136 5.39 4.80 9.38
C ALA A 136 6.41 5.95 9.48
N LEU A 137 6.20 7.01 8.71
CA LEU A 137 7.01 8.23 8.64
C LEU A 137 6.07 9.45 8.70
N VAL A 138 6.36 10.44 9.53
CA VAL A 138 5.63 11.73 9.48
C VAL A 138 6.34 12.67 8.52
N GLN A 139 5.68 13.00 7.40
CA GLN A 139 6.18 13.97 6.41
C GLN A 139 5.45 15.30 6.54
N VAL A 140 6.13 16.40 6.21
CA VAL A 140 5.47 17.69 5.99
C VAL A 140 4.78 17.66 4.63
N PRO A 141 3.54 18.14 4.47
CA PRO A 141 3.03 18.46 3.14
C PRO A 141 3.94 19.54 2.53
N HIS A 142 4.47 19.28 1.34
CA HIS A 142 5.09 20.33 0.57
C HIS A 142 3.98 21.24 0.03
N GLU A 143 3.84 22.44 0.59
CA GLU A 143 3.12 23.50 -0.11
C GLU A 143 3.87 23.77 -1.43
N GLU A 144 3.41 23.15 -2.52
CA GLU A 144 3.44 23.83 -3.82
C GLU A 144 2.51 25.04 -3.67
N LYS A 145 3.10 26.10 -3.13
CA LYS A 145 2.41 27.33 -2.80
C LYS A 145 1.99 27.94 -4.12
N ALA A 146 0.68 27.96 -4.39
CA ALA A 146 0.14 28.72 -5.50
C ALA A 146 0.56 30.18 -5.31
N GLU A 147 1.56 30.62 -6.08
CA GLU A 147 2.05 32.00 -6.07
C GLU A 147 0.98 32.92 -6.65
N ALA A 148 0.06 33.33 -5.77
CA ALA A 148 -0.89 34.40 -6.04
C ALA A 148 -0.09 35.65 -6.44
N ALA A 149 -0.37 36.14 -7.65
CA ALA A 149 0.49 37.07 -8.35
C ALA A 149 0.71 38.40 -7.58
N PRO A 150 1.96 38.91 -7.50
CA PRO A 150 2.23 40.30 -7.22
C PRO A 150 2.02 41.13 -8.49
N ALA A 151 0.80 41.62 -8.72
CA ALA A 151 0.52 42.62 -9.76
C ALA A 151 0.75 44.03 -9.21
N VAL A 152 1.82 44.70 -9.66
CA VAL A 152 2.08 46.14 -9.45
C VAL A 152 2.80 46.68 -10.71
N GLU A 153 2.17 47.63 -11.42
CA GLU A 153 2.81 48.44 -12.48
C GLU A 153 3.81 49.47 -11.90
N GLU A 154 4.71 50.17 -12.59
CA GLU A 154 5.12 50.32 -14.01
C GLU A 154 6.69 50.45 -13.99
N GLU A 155 7.51 50.79 -15.01
CA GLU A 155 7.38 51.39 -16.34
C GLU A 155 8.61 50.99 -17.22
N VAL A 156 8.49 51.10 -18.56
CA VAL A 156 9.49 51.60 -19.56
C VAL A 156 11.00 51.21 -19.47
N GLU A 157 11.74 50.86 -20.54
CA GLU A 157 11.53 50.95 -22.01
C GLU A 157 12.21 49.79 -22.80
N ALA A 158 11.91 49.74 -24.11
CA ALA A 158 12.57 49.14 -25.29
C ALA A 158 13.87 48.27 -25.16
N ALA A 159 14.17 47.32 -26.06
CA ALA A 159 13.89 47.34 -27.50
C ALA A 159 14.02 45.97 -28.22
N ALA A 160 13.84 46.01 -29.55
CA ALA A 160 14.27 45.04 -30.57
C ALA A 160 13.48 43.71 -30.69
N ALA A 161 12.57 43.68 -31.68
CA ALA A 161 11.91 42.47 -32.15
C ALA A 161 12.76 41.68 -33.17
N ALA A 162 12.55 40.36 -33.22
CA ALA A 162 12.76 39.53 -34.42
C ALA A 162 11.80 38.32 -34.37
N PRO A 163 11.13 37.94 -35.48
CA PRO A 163 10.25 36.78 -35.54
C PRO A 163 11.01 35.45 -35.69
N ALA A 164 10.30 34.33 -35.53
CA ALA A 164 10.88 33.00 -35.61
C ALA A 164 11.00 32.44 -37.05
N GLU A 165 12.21 32.01 -37.40
CA GLU A 165 12.52 31.07 -38.47
C GLU A 165 13.54 30.05 -37.91
N PRO A 166 13.51 28.77 -38.36
CA PRO A 166 14.21 28.46 -39.61
C PRO A 166 13.43 27.55 -40.58
N GLU A 167 13.58 27.82 -41.88
CA GLU A 167 13.45 26.79 -42.91
C GLU A 167 14.41 25.61 -42.64
N VAL A 168 13.95 24.38 -42.87
CA VAL A 168 14.57 23.51 -43.90
C VAL A 168 13.62 22.37 -44.32
N ILE A 169 12.98 22.54 -45.48
CA ILE A 169 12.36 21.41 -46.21
C ILE A 169 13.43 20.79 -47.12
N LYS A 170 13.69 19.48 -46.99
CA LYS A 170 13.95 18.56 -48.13
C LYS A 170 14.17 17.10 -47.72
N LYS A 171 13.31 16.23 -48.29
CA LYS A 171 13.63 14.90 -48.83
C LYS A 171 14.10 13.79 -47.84
N GLU A 172 13.75 12.52 -48.02
CA GLU A 172 12.95 11.86 -49.08
C GLU A 172 12.32 10.56 -48.55
N ARG A 173 11.30 10.05 -49.27
CA ARG A 173 10.88 8.63 -49.26
C ARG A 173 10.08 8.18 -48.01
N ALA A 174 8.90 7.59 -48.12
CA ALA A 174 8.11 7.27 -49.31
C ALA A 174 6.61 7.33 -49.02
N GLU A 175 5.87 8.00 -49.91
CA GLU A 175 4.44 7.82 -50.08
C GLU A 175 4.20 6.81 -51.22
N LYS A 176 3.34 5.81 -50.97
CA LYS A 176 2.71 4.97 -52.00
C LYS A 176 1.45 4.30 -51.44
N PRO A 177 0.27 4.89 -51.71
CA PRO A 177 -0.94 4.08 -51.87
C PRO A 177 -1.82 4.59 -53.03
N GLU A 178 -1.65 4.05 -54.24
CA GLU A 178 -2.54 4.27 -55.40
C GLU A 178 -2.31 3.17 -56.47
N PRO A 179 -3.31 2.81 -57.30
CA PRO A 179 -4.62 2.33 -56.85
C PRO A 179 -5.13 1.09 -57.64
N GLU A 180 -6.34 0.63 -57.29
CA GLU A 180 -7.35 -0.01 -58.16
C GLU A 180 -6.99 -1.26 -59.00
N LYS A 181 -7.52 -2.43 -58.58
CA LYS A 181 -8.48 -3.21 -59.39
C LYS A 181 -9.32 -4.18 -58.56
#